data_AF-Q71I05-F1
#
_entry.id   AF-Q71I05-F1
#
_cell.length_a   1.000
_cell.length_b   1.000
_cell.length_c   1.000
_cell.angle_alpha   90.00
_cell.angle_beta   90.00
_cell.angle_gamma   90.00
#
_symmetry.space_group_name_H-M   'P 1'
#
loop_
_entity.id
_entity.type
_entity.pdbx_description
1 polymer ?
#
loop_
_entity_poly.entity_id
_entity_poly.type
_entity_poly.pdbx_seq_one_letter_code
_entity_poly.pdbx_strand_id
1 'polypeptide(L)' 'VIEHNYMPVSQVPALSKRILEGSIYSYLHKKLHIKLAGSSAGSRADLPDKYDRQYLGANESTPILEIEQIVWT' A
#
# COMPACT_ATOMS: atom_id res chain seq x y z
N VAL A 1 -8.97 -5.33 2.22
CA VAL A 1 -8.09 -4.18 2.53
C VAL A 1 -7.93 -3.35 1.26
N ILE A 2 -7.82 -2.04 1.40
CA ILE A 2 -7.50 -1.12 0.30
C ILE A 2 -6.13 -0.52 0.61
N GLU A 3 -5.26 -0.42 -0.38
CA GLU A 3 -3.91 0.15 -0.21
C GLU A 3 -3.67 1.24 -1.27
N HIS A 4 -3.18 2.40 -0.83
CA HIS A 4 -2.75 3.49 -1.69
C HIS A 4 -1.24 3.67 -1.56
N ASN A 5 -0.49 3.00 -2.44
CA ASN A 5 0.96 2.98 -2.41
C ASN A 5 1.56 4.05 -3.34
N TYR A 6 2.47 4.87 -2.81
CA TYR A 6 3.23 5.86 -3.57
C TYR A 6 4.69 5.43 -3.66
N MET A 7 5.22 5.33 -4.88
CA MET A 7 6.59 4.90 -5.11
C MET A 7 7.28 5.86 -6.10
N PRO A 8 8.50 6.36 -5.78
CA PRO A 8 9.24 7.20 -6.71
C PRO A 8 9.57 6.45 -8.00
N VAL A 9 9.22 7.03 -9.15
CA VAL A 9 9.49 6.43 -10.47
C VAL A 9 11.00 6.22 -10.71
N SER A 10 11.83 7.09 -10.13
CA SER A 10 13.30 6.96 -10.19
C SER A 10 13.83 5.70 -9.50
N GLN A 11 13.09 5.14 -8.52
CA GLN A 11 13.47 3.94 -7.79
C GLN A 11 12.69 2.70 -8.25
N VAL A 12 11.41 2.87 -8.60
CA VAL A 12 10.51 1.78 -9.03
C VAL A 12 10.00 2.04 -10.45
N PRO A 13 10.86 1.88 -11.47
CA PRO A 13 10.45 2.12 -12.84
C PRO A 13 9.51 1.02 -13.37
N ALA A 14 8.71 1.38 -14.36
CA ALA A 14 7.94 0.46 -15.22
C ALA A 14 7.01 -0.52 -14.49
N LEU A 15 6.19 -0.01 -13.56
CA LEU A 15 5.09 -0.79 -13.00
C LEU A 15 4.03 -1.09 -14.08
N SER A 16 3.77 -2.38 -14.30
CA SER A 16 2.71 -2.87 -15.19
C SER A 16 1.62 -3.55 -14.37
N LYS A 17 0.41 -3.67 -14.93
CA LYS A 17 -0.70 -4.37 -14.27
C LYS A 17 -0.32 -5.78 -13.82
N ARG A 18 0.42 -6.52 -14.65
CA ARG A 18 0.94 -7.86 -14.33
C ARG A 18 1.83 -7.89 -13.09
N ILE A 19 2.61 -6.82 -12.86
CA ILE A 19 3.46 -6.70 -11.66
C ILE A 19 2.58 -6.40 -10.44
N LEU A 20 1.59 -5.51 -10.58
CA LEU A 20 0.67 -5.11 -9.51
C LEU A 20 -0.28 -6.24 -9.07
N GLU A 21 -0.66 -7.12 -10.00
CA GLU A 21 -1.45 -8.33 -9.70
C GLU A 21 -0.60 -9.44 -9.04
N GLY A 22 0.72 -9.24 -8.97
CA GLY A 22 1.65 -10.12 -8.24
C GLY A 22 2.07 -9.54 -6.89
N SER A 23 3.14 -10.08 -6.32
CA SER A 23 3.72 -9.53 -5.09
C SER A 23 4.64 -8.36 -5.40
N ILE A 24 4.21 -7.15 -5.05
CA ILE A 24 5.01 -5.93 -5.23
C ILE A 24 6.34 -6.01 -4.48
N TYR A 25 6.35 -6.50 -3.24
CA TYR A 25 7.58 -6.71 -2.47
C TYR A 25 8.54 -7.70 -3.14
N SER A 26 8.00 -8.78 -3.72
CA SER A 26 8.83 -9.70 -4.49
C SER A 26 9.42 -9.04 -5.73
N TYR A 27 8.71 -8.12 -6.39
CA TYR A 27 9.24 -7.34 -7.50
C TYR A 27 10.37 -6.40 -7.03
N LEU A 28 10.14 -5.61 -5.97
CA LEU A 28 11.13 -4.72 -5.40
C LEU A 28 12.42 -5.46 -5.02
N HIS A 29 12.30 -6.58 -4.31
CA HIS A 29 13.45 -7.33 -3.81
C HIS A 29 14.14 -8.18 -4.90
N LYS A 30 13.37 -8.97 -5.67
CA LYS A 30 13.96 -9.96 -6.58
C LYS A 30 14.25 -9.42 -7.98
N LYS A 31 13.50 -8.41 -8.45
CA LYS A 31 13.66 -7.84 -9.80
C LYS A 31 14.40 -6.52 -9.79
N LEU A 32 14.07 -5.63 -8.85
CA LEU A 32 14.77 -4.34 -8.73
C LEU A 32 15.97 -4.39 -7.79
N HIS A 33 16.15 -5.48 -7.04
CA HIS A 33 17.23 -5.64 -6.06
C HIS A 33 17.28 -4.53 -5.01
N ILE A 34 16.13 -3.91 -4.73
CA ILE A 34 15.99 -2.91 -3.69
C ILE A 34 16.09 -3.63 -2.35
N LYS A 35 17.05 -3.20 -1.52
CA LYS A 35 17.14 -3.60 -0.12
C LYS A 35 16.28 -2.65 0.68
N LEU A 36 15.45 -3.19 1.56
CA LEU A 36 14.66 -2.38 2.47
C LEU A 36 15.48 -2.20 3.74
N ALA A 37 15.85 -0.97 4.07
CA ALA A 37 16.64 -0.63 5.25
C ALA A 37 15.78 -0.62 6.52
N GLY A 38 14.48 -0.39 6.38
CA GLY A 38 13.51 -0.41 7.48
C GLY A 38 12.19 0.24 7.08
N SER A 39 11.25 0.28 8.01
CA SER A 39 9.97 0.95 7.82
C SER A 39 9.45 1.51 9.15
N SER A 40 8.67 2.58 9.07
CA SER A 40 7.90 3.11 10.18
C SER A 40 6.44 3.13 9.78
N ALA A 41 5.57 2.71 10.70
CA ALA A 41 4.14 2.70 10.50
C ALA A 41 3.44 3.40 11.67
N GLY A 42 2.49 4.27 11.35
CA GLY A 42 1.48 4.78 12.27
C GLY A 42 0.14 4.15 11.96
N SER A 43 -0.72 4.03 12.97
CA SER A 43 -2.08 3.53 12.80
C SER A 43 -3.09 4.43 13.49
N ARG A 44 -4.27 4.59 12.89
CA ARG A 44 -5.38 5.34 13.48
C ARG A 44 -6.70 4.62 13.25
N ALA A 45 -7.65 4.81 14.17
CA ALA A 45 -9.03 4.43 13.95
C ALA A 45 -9.74 5.57 13.23
N ASP A 46 -10.52 5.25 12.19
CA ASP A 46 -11.27 6.21 11.39
C ASP A 46 -12.68 5.68 11.07
N LEU A 47 -13.56 6.57 10.61
CA LEU A 47 -14.84 6.21 10.01
C LEU A 47 -14.67 5.96 8.51
N PRO A 48 -15.54 5.16 7.88
CA PRO A 48 -15.33 4.72 6.51
C PRO A 48 -15.61 5.84 5.51
N ASP A 49 -14.70 5.96 4.54
CA ASP A 49 -14.82 6.91 3.46
C ASP A 49 -15.66 6.36 2.28
N LYS A 50 -15.67 7.07 1.15
CA LYS A 50 -16.40 6.63 -0.06
C LYS A 50 -15.88 5.29 -0.59
N TYR A 51 -14.56 5.09 -0.59
CA TYR A 51 -13.93 3.90 -1.14
C TYR A 51 -14.09 2.69 -0.23
N ASP A 52 -14.06 2.87 1.09
CA ASP A 52 -14.34 1.81 2.06
C ASP A 52 -15.76 1.26 1.87
N ARG A 53 -16.75 2.14 1.71
CA ARG A 53 -18.13 1.71 1.44
C ARG A 53 -18.25 1.00 0.09
N GLN A 54 -17.57 1.52 -0.94
CA GLN A 54 -17.65 0.99 -2.30
C GLN A 54 -16.95 -0.37 -2.46
N TYR A 55 -15.76 -0.54 -1.91
CA TYR A 55 -14.90 -1.70 -2.18
C TYR A 55 -14.77 -2.67 -1.01
N LEU A 56 -15.05 -2.24 0.23
CA LEU A 56 -15.04 -3.11 1.41
C LEU A 56 -16.44 -3.41 1.95
N GLY A 57 -17.48 -2.79 1.40
CA GLY A 57 -18.87 -2.97 1.87
C GLY A 57 -19.11 -2.40 3.28
N ALA A 58 -18.28 -1.45 3.70
CA ALA A 58 -18.46 -0.76 4.97
C ALA A 58 -19.77 0.06 4.98
N ASN A 59 -20.38 0.21 6.15
CA ASN A 59 -21.46 1.19 6.40
C ASN A 59 -20.91 2.38 7.19
N GLU A 60 -21.67 3.47 7.33
CA GLU A 60 -21.23 4.73 7.97
C GLU A 60 -20.69 4.60 9.40
N SER A 61 -21.01 3.52 10.11
CA SER A 61 -20.57 3.27 11.49
C SER A 61 -19.56 2.12 11.61
N THR A 62 -19.10 1.57 10.48
CA THR A 62 -18.10 0.49 10.47
C THR A 62 -16.74 1.07 10.85
N PRO A 63 -16.12 0.65 11.96
CA PRO A 63 -14.81 1.17 12.33
C PRO A 63 -13.75 0.70 11.32
N ILE A 64 -12.92 1.63 10.85
CA ILE A 64 -11.81 1.36 9.95
C ILE A 64 -10.49 1.55 10.69
N LEU A 65 -9.54 0.65 10.47
CA LEU A 65 -8.16 0.81 10.90
C LEU A 65 -7.33 1.26 9.70
N GLU A 66 -6.83 2.49 9.76
CA GLU A 66 -5.96 3.04 8.75
C GLU A 66 -4.51 2.94 9.20
N ILE A 67 -3.64 2.55 8.27
CA ILE A 67 -2.21 2.37 8.50
C ILE A 67 -1.47 3.23 7.48
N GLU A 68 -0.67 4.17 7.98
CA GLU A 68 0.27 4.94 7.18
C GLU A 68 1.67 4.38 7.38
N GLN A 69 2.32 3.95 6.28
CA GLN A 69 3.64 3.32 6.34
C GLN A 69 4.62 4.04 5.40
N ILE A 70 5.82 4.33 5.92
CA ILE A 70 6.96 4.82 5.16
C ILE A 70 8.03 3.73 5.18
N VAL A 71 8.53 3.36 3.99
CA VAL A 71 9.56 2.35 3.82
C VAL A 71 10.81 3.00 3.25
N TRP A 72 11.96 2.72 3.85
CA TRP A 72 13.26 3.22 3.42
C TRP A 72 14.08 2.11 2.77
N THR A 73 14.91 2.52 1.81
CA THR A 73 15.77 1.65 1.00
C THR A 73 17.24 1.94 1.26
#